data_AF-A0A066YRN7-F1
#
_entry.id   AF-A0A066YRN7-F1
#
_cell.length_a   1.000
_cell.length_b   1.000
_cell.length_c   1.000
_cell.angle_alpha   90.00
_cell.angle_beta   90.00
_cell.angle_gamma   90.00
#
_symmetry.space_group_name_H-M   'P 1'
#
loop_
_entity.id
_entity.type
_entity.pdbx_description
1 polymer ?
#
loop_
_entity_poly.entity_id
_entity_poly.type
_entity_poly.pdbx_seq_one_letter_code
_entity_poly.pdbx_strand_id
1 'polypeptide(L)'
;MSCARCGRPVCPECMVPASVGFQCPECVHGAADRQPRPRTTFGGVLALGDGALVTKVLIGLNLLVFLLTEYVSKEWQVKLGLVSWAPLPGLRYGMAAGPEEWYRLVTAMFVHGGLLHIATNMFSLWVLGPQLERVLGRVRFLALYLAAGIAGNALSFLLTAGPDQLFTVGASGAIFGLLGATGVLFRVNRVPLQPVIVLLVVNLVITFSLSGIDWRAHLGGLAAGVVIGAGMMYAPRAHRNLVQGLTTVAVLAASLGLVLAGMARLPG
;
A
#
# COMPACT_ATOMS: atom_id res chain seq x y z
N MET A 1 24.49 37.34 31.83
CA MET A 1 23.55 36.23 32.11
C MET A 1 23.93 35.05 31.21
N SER A 2 23.74 33.80 31.65
CA SER A 2 24.11 32.60 30.91
C SER A 2 22.88 31.79 30.49
N CYS A 3 22.98 31.06 29.39
CA CYS A 3 21.95 30.16 28.93
C CYS A 3 21.82 28.97 29.89
N ALA A 4 20.62 28.74 30.42
CA ALA A 4 20.34 27.63 31.35
C ALA A 4 20.61 26.23 30.74
N ARG A 5 20.68 26.12 29.41
CA ARG A 5 20.87 24.84 28.70
C ARG A 5 22.32 24.51 28.36
N CYS A 6 23.10 25.50 27.95
CA CYS A 6 24.47 25.29 27.43
C CYS A 6 25.54 26.06 28.21
N GLY A 7 25.17 26.88 29.19
CA GLY A 7 26.09 27.67 30.01
C GLY A 7 26.73 28.87 29.31
N ARG A 8 26.56 29.03 27.99
CA ARG A 8 27.15 30.15 27.23
C ARG A 8 26.54 31.51 27.62
N PRO A 9 27.31 32.61 27.59
CA PRO A 9 26.78 33.96 27.77
C PRO A 9 25.70 34.28 26.73
N VAL A 10 24.65 34.99 27.13
CA VAL A 10 23.55 35.44 26.24
C VAL A 10 23.39 36.94 26.35
N CYS A 11 23.21 37.62 25.21
CA CYS A 11 22.86 39.05 25.19
C CYS A 11 21.49 39.27 25.86
N PRO A 12 21.32 40.31 26.69
CA PRO A 12 20.05 40.60 27.37
C PRO A 12 18.87 40.79 26.42
N GLU A 13 19.10 41.28 25.20
CA GLU A 13 18.04 41.52 24.20
C GLU A 13 17.67 40.26 23.42
N CYS A 14 18.54 39.25 23.42
CA CYS A 14 18.41 38.04 22.61
C CYS A 14 17.90 36.83 23.42
N MET A 15 17.67 37.02 24.71
CA MET A 15 17.32 35.92 25.61
C MET A 15 15.88 35.48 25.40
N VAL A 16 15.69 34.17 25.24
CA VAL A 16 14.36 33.56 25.13
C VAL A 16 13.93 33.08 26.52
N PRO A 17 12.77 33.52 27.04
CA PRO A 17 12.25 33.03 28.32
C PRO A 17 12.05 31.51 28.28
N ALA A 18 12.42 30.82 29.37
CA ALA A 18 12.20 29.39 29.52
C ALA A 18 11.54 29.07 30.87
N SER A 19 11.04 27.85 31.03
CA SER A 19 10.46 27.37 32.29
C SER A 19 11.42 27.47 33.48
N VAL A 20 12.73 27.45 33.24
CA VAL A 20 13.77 27.76 34.22
C VAL A 20 14.82 28.66 33.58
N GLY A 21 14.86 29.94 33.98
CA GLY A 21 15.84 30.93 33.51
C GLY A 21 15.64 31.36 32.04
N PHE A 22 16.75 31.52 31.32
CA PHE A 22 16.75 32.00 29.93
C PHE A 22 17.55 31.06 29.01
N GLN A 23 17.14 30.96 27.75
CA GLN A 23 17.82 30.18 26.71
C GLN A 23 18.36 31.08 25.59
N CYS A 24 19.48 30.68 24.97
CA CYS A 24 20.01 31.37 23.79
C CYS A 24 19.24 30.98 22.53
N PRO A 25 19.17 31.87 21.51
CA PRO A 25 18.49 31.57 20.25
C PRO A 25 19.00 30.29 19.58
N GLU A 26 20.31 30.03 19.60
CA GLU A 26 20.91 28.83 19.03
C GLU A 26 20.36 27.54 19.66
N CYS A 27 20.21 27.53 21.00
CA CYS A 27 19.65 26.39 21.73
C CYS A 27 18.15 26.19 21.47
N VAL A 28 17.41 27.26 21.19
CA VAL A 28 15.96 27.22 20.92
C VAL A 28 15.70 26.81 19.47
N HIS A 29 16.36 27.44 18.50
CA HIS A 29 16.25 27.09 17.08
C HIS A 29 16.84 25.69 16.82
N GLY A 30 17.98 25.35 17.43
CA GLY A 30 18.54 24.00 17.37
C GLY A 30 17.72 22.94 18.13
N ALA A 31 16.83 23.34 19.06
CA ALA A 31 15.86 22.44 19.66
C ALA A 31 14.70 22.12 18.72
N ALA A 32 14.24 23.12 17.94
CA ALA A 32 13.14 22.94 16.99
C ALA A 32 13.49 21.90 15.92
N ASP A 33 14.73 21.90 15.42
CA ASP A 33 15.22 20.89 14.47
C ASP A 33 15.40 19.48 15.06
N ARG A 34 15.48 19.37 16.40
CA ARG A 34 15.77 18.12 17.10
C ARG A 34 14.55 17.50 17.80
N GLN A 35 13.36 18.06 17.64
CA GLN A 35 12.17 17.45 18.25
C GLN A 35 11.87 16.09 17.59
N PRO A 36 11.81 14.99 18.36
CA PRO A 36 11.43 13.69 17.83
C PRO A 36 10.03 13.79 17.23
N ARG A 37 9.89 13.46 15.94
CA ARG A 37 8.57 13.42 15.30
C ARG A 37 7.68 12.41 16.03
N PRO A 38 6.45 12.79 16.41
CA PRO A 38 5.53 11.89 17.10
C PRO A 38 5.30 10.62 16.27
N ARG A 39 5.09 9.49 16.95
CA ARG A 39 4.98 8.17 16.33
C ARG A 39 3.60 7.56 16.58
N THR A 40 3.10 6.80 15.62
CA THR A 40 1.88 5.99 15.77
C THR A 40 2.14 4.76 16.66
N THR A 41 1.07 4.08 17.07
CA THR A 41 1.13 2.84 17.87
C THR A 41 2.10 1.80 17.31
N PHE A 42 2.23 1.73 15.98
CA PHE A 42 3.08 0.79 15.24
C PHE A 42 4.35 1.41 14.65
N GLY A 43 4.79 2.58 15.16
CA GLY A 43 6.08 3.19 14.80
C GLY A 43 6.09 4.04 13.53
N GLY A 44 4.91 4.22 12.92
CA GLY A 44 4.63 5.22 11.88
C GLY A 44 5.04 6.61 12.33
N VAL A 45 5.47 7.48 11.43
CA VAL A 45 5.47 8.92 11.73
C VAL A 45 4.01 9.35 11.78
N LEU A 46 3.60 9.95 12.90
CA LEU A 46 2.24 10.44 13.07
C LEU A 46 1.99 11.59 12.10
N ALA A 47 0.96 11.47 11.27
CA ALA A 47 0.52 12.57 10.43
C ALA A 47 -0.21 13.60 11.31
N LEU A 48 0.41 14.75 11.53
CA LEU A 48 -0.19 15.88 12.28
C LEU A 48 -1.24 16.67 11.47
N GLY A 49 -1.54 16.24 10.25
CA GLY A 49 -2.54 16.83 9.35
C GLY A 49 -3.49 15.77 8.81
N ASP A 50 -3.72 15.75 7.50
CA ASP A 50 -4.59 14.75 6.88
C ASP A 50 -4.09 13.31 7.08
N GLY A 51 -4.85 12.54 7.87
CA GLY A 51 -4.59 11.14 8.20
C GLY A 51 -4.97 10.15 7.09
N ALA A 52 -5.50 10.64 5.97
CA ALA A 52 -5.92 9.83 4.82
C ALA A 52 -5.25 10.31 3.51
N LEU A 53 -4.14 11.05 3.58
CA LEU A 53 -3.51 11.66 2.41
C LEU A 53 -3.11 10.61 1.37
N VAL A 54 -2.41 9.54 1.78
CA VAL A 54 -1.97 8.50 0.84
C VAL A 54 -3.18 7.79 0.25
N THR A 55 -4.20 7.51 1.07
CA THR A 55 -5.46 6.93 0.58
C THR A 55 -6.10 7.81 -0.51
N LYS A 56 -6.22 9.13 -0.28
CA LYS A 56 -6.76 10.08 -1.25
C LYS A 56 -5.92 10.15 -2.53
N VAL A 57 -4.58 10.16 -2.39
CA VAL A 57 -3.66 10.13 -3.53
C VAL A 57 -3.84 8.86 -4.34
N LEU A 58 -3.91 7.69 -3.69
CA LEU A 58 -4.16 6.42 -4.37
C LEU A 58 -5.50 6.43 -5.09
N ILE A 59 -6.58 6.93 -4.46
CA ILE A 59 -7.88 7.10 -5.11
C ILE A 59 -7.77 8.01 -6.33
N GLY A 60 -7.14 9.18 -6.18
CA GLY A 60 -6.94 10.14 -7.26
C GLY A 60 -6.15 9.56 -8.44
N LEU A 61 -5.09 8.79 -8.15
CA LEU A 61 -4.29 8.09 -9.18
C LEU A 61 -5.11 7.04 -9.92
N ASN A 62 -5.92 6.23 -9.22
CA ASN A 62 -6.79 5.24 -9.84
C ASN A 62 -7.85 5.90 -10.74
N LEU A 63 -8.47 6.98 -10.28
CA LEU A 63 -9.44 7.75 -11.07
C LEU A 63 -8.77 8.39 -12.30
N LEU A 64 -7.58 8.96 -12.13
CA LEU A 64 -6.82 9.54 -13.23
C LEU A 64 -6.47 8.49 -14.29
N VAL A 65 -5.95 7.33 -13.87
CA VAL A 65 -5.62 6.23 -14.78
C VAL A 65 -6.88 5.74 -15.49
N PHE A 66 -7.99 5.56 -14.79
CA PHE A 66 -9.26 5.16 -15.40
C PHE A 66 -9.76 6.16 -16.45
N LEU A 67 -9.68 7.47 -16.16
CA LEU A 67 -10.05 8.50 -17.14
C LEU A 67 -9.14 8.47 -18.36
N LEU A 68 -7.83 8.29 -18.16
CA LEU A 68 -6.86 8.16 -19.24
C LEU A 68 -7.10 6.91 -20.11
N THR A 69 -7.40 5.77 -19.48
CA THR A 69 -7.66 4.52 -20.20
C THR A 69 -8.99 4.55 -20.94
N GLU A 70 -10.06 5.06 -20.34
CA GLU A 70 -11.40 4.95 -20.91
C GLU A 70 -11.73 6.10 -21.88
N TYR A 71 -11.22 7.32 -21.64
CA TYR A 71 -11.70 8.52 -22.33
C TYR A 71 -10.66 9.32 -23.13
N VAL A 72 -9.35 9.05 -22.99
CA VAL A 72 -8.31 9.90 -23.64
C VAL A 72 -7.84 9.36 -25.00
N SER A 73 -7.18 8.20 -25.10
CA SER A 73 -7.01 7.47 -26.38
C SER A 73 -6.32 6.11 -26.18
N LYS A 74 -6.56 5.15 -27.08
CA LYS A 74 -5.87 3.84 -27.09
C LYS A 74 -4.34 3.97 -27.27
N GLU A 75 -3.87 5.03 -27.92
CA GLU A 75 -2.44 5.30 -28.10
C GLU A 75 -1.74 5.58 -26.76
N TRP A 76 -2.39 6.33 -25.87
CA TRP A 76 -1.87 6.61 -24.54
C TRP A 76 -1.82 5.36 -23.65
N GLN A 77 -2.75 4.41 -23.85
CA GLN A 77 -2.70 3.13 -23.13
C GLN A 77 -1.40 2.37 -23.44
N VAL A 78 -0.95 2.39 -24.69
CA VAL A 78 0.31 1.76 -25.13
C VAL A 78 1.52 2.55 -24.62
N LYS A 79 1.54 3.88 -24.80
CA LYS A 79 2.67 4.72 -24.36
C LYS A 79 2.90 4.70 -22.84
N LEU A 80 1.83 4.58 -22.05
CA LEU A 80 1.90 4.54 -20.58
C LEU A 80 2.06 3.12 -20.02
N GLY A 81 2.15 2.09 -20.88
CA GLY A 81 2.28 0.70 -20.42
C GLY A 81 1.05 0.20 -19.65
N LEU A 82 -0.15 0.74 -19.92
CA LEU A 82 -1.43 0.39 -19.30
C LEU A 82 -2.11 -0.80 -20.00
N VAL A 83 -1.29 -1.67 -20.61
CA VAL A 83 -1.69 -2.67 -21.61
C VAL A 83 -2.32 -3.91 -20.95
N SER A 84 -2.48 -3.94 -19.63
CA SER A 84 -3.17 -5.03 -18.91
C SER A 84 -4.66 -5.18 -19.29
N TRP A 85 -5.25 -4.19 -19.98
CA TRP A 85 -6.66 -4.19 -20.42
C TRP A 85 -6.88 -4.15 -21.94
N ALA A 86 -5.83 -4.01 -22.76
CA ALA A 86 -5.99 -3.75 -24.20
C ALA A 86 -5.85 -5.03 -25.05
N PRO A 87 -6.92 -5.54 -25.68
CA PRO A 87 -6.84 -6.64 -26.65
C PRO A 87 -6.33 -6.11 -28.00
N LEU A 88 -5.03 -5.80 -28.09
CA LEU A 88 -4.36 -5.43 -29.34
C LEU A 88 -3.79 -6.66 -30.06
N PRO A 89 -4.18 -6.94 -31.32
CA PRO A 89 -3.69 -8.11 -32.04
C PRO A 89 -2.16 -8.18 -32.06
N GLY A 90 -1.58 -9.31 -31.65
CA GLY A 90 -0.13 -9.55 -31.67
C GLY A 90 0.62 -9.29 -30.35
N LEU A 91 -0.03 -8.77 -29.30
CA LEU A 91 0.53 -8.66 -27.95
C LEU A 91 0.03 -9.83 -27.09
N ARG A 92 0.93 -10.59 -26.45
CA ARG A 92 0.57 -11.57 -25.40
C ARG A 92 -0.02 -10.80 -24.21
N TYR A 93 -1.15 -11.26 -23.68
CA TYR A 93 -1.94 -10.53 -22.68
C TYR A 93 -1.73 -11.09 -21.27
N GLY A 94 -1.40 -10.24 -20.30
CA GLY A 94 -1.30 -10.69 -18.91
C GLY A 94 -0.47 -9.77 -18.04
N MET A 95 -0.22 -10.22 -16.81
CA MET A 95 0.59 -9.50 -15.82
C MET A 95 2.07 -9.42 -16.17
N ALA A 96 2.53 -10.18 -17.16
CA ALA A 96 3.74 -9.96 -17.95
C ALA A 96 3.80 -10.98 -19.11
N ALA A 97 4.22 -10.55 -20.31
CA ALA A 97 4.46 -11.45 -21.45
C ALA A 97 5.89 -12.02 -21.50
N GLY A 98 6.78 -11.52 -20.63
CA GLY A 98 8.21 -11.86 -20.57
C GLY A 98 8.93 -11.03 -19.52
N PRO A 99 10.25 -11.21 -19.34
CA PRO A 99 11.03 -10.55 -18.29
C PRO A 99 11.07 -9.02 -18.41
N GLU A 100 10.85 -8.47 -19.60
CA GLU A 100 10.88 -7.01 -19.84
C GLU A 100 9.61 -6.29 -19.38
N GLU A 101 8.51 -7.01 -19.14
CA GLU A 101 7.20 -6.42 -18.83
C GLU A 101 6.80 -6.50 -17.35
N TRP A 102 7.76 -6.70 -16.45
CA TRP A 102 7.54 -6.82 -15.00
C TRP A 102 6.79 -5.62 -14.38
N TYR A 103 6.87 -4.44 -15.00
CA TYR A 103 6.16 -3.23 -14.57
C TYR A 103 4.63 -3.42 -14.57
N ARG A 104 4.11 -4.35 -15.37
CA ARG A 104 2.67 -4.66 -15.46
C ARG A 104 2.10 -5.24 -14.17
N LEU A 105 2.92 -5.87 -13.33
CA LEU A 105 2.53 -6.32 -11.99
C LEU A 105 2.11 -5.16 -11.09
N VAL A 106 2.67 -3.97 -11.30
CA VAL A 106 2.35 -2.77 -10.53
C VAL A 106 1.28 -1.95 -11.25
N THR A 107 1.42 -1.71 -12.56
CA THR A 107 0.46 -0.86 -13.29
C THR A 107 -0.93 -1.49 -13.36
N ALA A 108 -1.04 -2.82 -13.38
CA ALA A 108 -2.33 -3.53 -13.32
C ALA A 108 -3.15 -3.16 -12.07
N MET A 109 -2.50 -2.78 -10.96
CA MET A 109 -3.19 -2.36 -9.74
C MET A 109 -4.02 -1.08 -9.93
N PHE A 110 -3.75 -0.28 -10.97
CA PHE A 110 -4.38 1.01 -11.20
C PHE A 110 -5.36 1.04 -12.38
N VAL A 111 -5.30 0.04 -13.26
CA VAL A 111 -6.21 -0.09 -14.41
C VAL A 111 -7.53 -0.72 -13.94
N HIS A 112 -8.67 -0.23 -14.44
CA HIS A 112 -9.99 -0.74 -14.02
C HIS A 112 -10.88 -1.04 -15.23
N GLY A 113 -11.63 -2.13 -15.11
CA GLY A 113 -12.42 -2.71 -16.19
C GLY A 113 -13.84 -2.18 -16.39
N GLY A 114 -14.13 -0.97 -15.91
CA GLY A 114 -15.45 -0.35 -16.02
C GLY A 114 -15.86 0.44 -14.79
N LEU A 115 -16.94 1.20 -14.92
CA LEU A 115 -17.37 2.18 -13.92
C LEU A 115 -17.73 1.54 -12.57
N LEU A 116 -18.49 0.44 -12.58
CA LEU A 116 -18.85 -0.26 -11.34
C LEU A 116 -17.61 -0.83 -10.65
N HIS A 117 -16.65 -1.36 -11.43
CA HIS A 117 -15.42 -1.93 -10.91
C HIS A 117 -14.56 -0.87 -10.22
N ILE A 118 -14.34 0.31 -10.82
CA ILE A 118 -13.60 1.38 -10.14
C ILE A 118 -14.37 1.94 -8.94
N ALA A 119 -15.69 2.13 -9.06
CA ALA A 119 -16.50 2.69 -7.98
C ALA A 119 -16.42 1.82 -6.71
N THR A 120 -16.55 0.50 -6.84
CA THR A 120 -16.46 -0.43 -5.70
C THR A 120 -15.05 -0.45 -5.12
N ASN A 121 -14.00 -0.47 -5.94
CA ASN A 121 -12.62 -0.42 -5.46
C ASN A 121 -12.33 0.88 -4.69
N MET A 122 -12.73 2.03 -5.23
CA MET A 122 -12.46 3.32 -4.58
C MET A 122 -13.24 3.47 -3.29
N PHE A 123 -14.49 2.98 -3.26
CA PHE A 123 -15.27 2.91 -2.03
C PHE A 123 -14.59 2.03 -0.98
N SER A 124 -14.18 0.81 -1.33
CA SER A 124 -13.50 -0.10 -0.40
C SER A 124 -12.15 0.45 0.08
N LEU A 125 -11.38 1.08 -0.80
CA LEU A 125 -10.13 1.75 -0.44
C LEU A 125 -10.38 2.92 0.53
N TRP A 126 -11.45 3.69 0.32
CA TRP A 126 -11.83 4.77 1.23
C TRP A 126 -12.31 4.28 2.60
N VAL A 127 -12.99 3.13 2.65
CA VAL A 127 -13.45 2.53 3.92
C VAL A 127 -12.29 1.96 4.72
N LEU A 128 -11.35 1.25 4.09
CA LEU A 128 -10.27 0.53 4.79
C LEU A 128 -9.00 1.38 4.95
N GLY A 129 -8.63 2.16 3.93
CA GLY A 129 -7.37 2.88 3.84
C GLY A 129 -7.10 3.86 4.98
N PRO A 130 -8.02 4.80 5.29
CA PRO A 130 -7.78 5.84 6.29
C PRO A 130 -7.56 5.32 7.71
N GLN A 131 -8.14 4.17 8.06
CA GLN A 131 -7.91 3.56 9.37
C GLN A 131 -6.48 3.01 9.45
N LEU A 132 -6.07 2.23 8.45
CA LEU A 132 -4.73 1.65 8.37
C LEU A 132 -3.65 2.72 8.23
N GLU A 133 -3.89 3.76 7.43
CA GLU A 133 -2.97 4.89 7.25
C GLU A 133 -2.71 5.63 8.56
N ARG A 134 -3.76 5.88 9.37
CA ARG A 134 -3.61 6.54 10.67
C ARG A 134 -2.82 5.71 11.67
N VAL A 135 -3.03 4.39 11.73
CA VAL A 135 -2.37 3.53 12.73
C VAL A 135 -0.95 3.11 12.31
N LEU A 136 -0.70 2.90 11.02
CA LEU A 136 0.60 2.49 10.49
C LEU A 136 1.48 3.70 10.10
N GLY A 137 0.89 4.84 9.80
CA GLY A 137 1.54 5.97 9.15
C GLY A 137 1.72 5.74 7.64
N ARG A 138 1.90 6.85 6.92
CA ARG A 138 1.88 6.94 5.45
C ARG A 138 2.77 5.91 4.74
N VAL A 139 4.05 5.83 5.13
CA VAL A 139 5.04 4.97 4.45
C VAL A 139 4.69 3.48 4.60
N ARG A 140 4.29 3.06 5.81
CA ARG A 140 3.98 1.66 6.10
C ARG A 140 2.66 1.24 5.46
N PHE A 141 1.68 2.13 5.48
CA PHE A 141 0.43 1.92 4.77
C PHE A 141 0.65 1.77 3.25
N LEU A 142 1.45 2.65 2.65
CA LEU A 142 1.80 2.56 1.24
C LEU A 142 2.54 1.25 0.91
N ALA A 143 3.52 0.86 1.74
CA ALA A 143 4.25 -0.39 1.58
C ALA A 143 3.33 -1.61 1.68
N LEU A 144 2.39 -1.63 2.64
CA LEU A 144 1.37 -2.67 2.76
C LEU A 144 0.49 -2.74 1.52
N TYR A 145 -0.03 -1.61 1.04
CA TYR A 145 -0.90 -1.55 -0.13
C TYR A 145 -0.19 -2.08 -1.39
N LEU A 146 1.02 -1.57 -1.66
CA LEU A 146 1.78 -1.96 -2.85
C LEU A 146 2.23 -3.42 -2.78
N ALA A 147 2.81 -3.86 -1.66
CA ALA A 147 3.30 -5.24 -1.53
C ALA A 147 2.17 -6.27 -1.57
N ALA A 148 1.00 -5.98 -0.98
CA ALA A 148 -0.14 -6.87 -1.07
C ALA A 148 -0.72 -6.94 -2.49
N GLY A 149 -0.81 -5.81 -3.20
CA GLY A 149 -1.25 -5.81 -4.60
C GLY A 149 -0.30 -6.59 -5.51
N ILE A 150 1.02 -6.37 -5.35
CA ILE A 150 2.05 -7.12 -6.08
C ILE A 150 1.97 -8.62 -5.78
N ALA A 151 1.78 -9.01 -4.51
CA ALA A 151 1.65 -10.42 -4.14
C ALA A 151 0.39 -11.08 -4.72
N GLY A 152 -0.73 -10.35 -4.75
CA GLY A 152 -1.93 -10.80 -5.44
C GLY A 152 -1.68 -11.05 -6.92
N ASN A 153 -1.11 -10.05 -7.59
CA ASN A 153 -0.78 -10.14 -9.01
C ASN A 153 0.23 -11.26 -9.30
N ALA A 154 1.24 -11.44 -8.45
CA ALA A 154 2.21 -12.52 -8.58
C ALA A 154 1.58 -13.92 -8.45
N LEU A 155 0.69 -14.12 -7.47
CA LEU A 155 -0.02 -15.39 -7.30
C LEU A 155 -0.92 -15.68 -8.50
N SER A 156 -1.68 -14.68 -8.92
CA SER A 156 -2.53 -14.84 -10.08
C SER A 156 -1.71 -15.15 -11.32
N PHE A 157 -0.61 -14.44 -11.57
CA PHE A 157 0.27 -14.72 -12.70
C PHE A 157 0.82 -16.15 -12.71
N LEU A 158 1.25 -16.69 -11.57
CA LEU A 158 1.74 -18.06 -11.48
C LEU A 158 0.68 -19.12 -11.84
N LEU A 159 -0.56 -18.90 -11.41
CA LEU A 159 -1.72 -19.78 -11.68
C LEU A 159 -2.35 -19.50 -13.06
N THR A 160 -2.03 -18.30 -13.57
CA THR A 160 -2.19 -17.62 -14.86
C THR A 160 -1.48 -18.20 -16.05
N ALA A 161 -0.21 -18.53 -15.82
CA ALA A 161 0.80 -18.77 -16.85
C ALA A 161 0.49 -20.05 -17.64
N GLY A 162 -0.34 -19.92 -18.68
CA GLY A 162 -0.80 -20.96 -19.60
C GLY A 162 -1.58 -20.35 -20.78
N PRO A 163 -2.16 -21.16 -21.68
CA PRO A 163 -2.86 -20.69 -22.89
C PRO A 163 -4.06 -19.77 -22.61
N ASP A 164 -4.71 -19.96 -21.46
CA ASP A 164 -5.93 -19.25 -21.06
C ASP A 164 -5.59 -18.05 -20.13
N GLN A 165 -4.77 -17.12 -20.62
CA GLN A 165 -4.36 -15.94 -19.85
C GLN A 165 -5.57 -15.08 -19.49
N LEU A 166 -6.01 -15.16 -18.23
CA LEU A 166 -7.05 -14.28 -17.69
C LEU A 166 -6.46 -12.91 -17.34
N PHE A 167 -7.18 -11.87 -17.71
CA PHE A 167 -6.85 -10.47 -17.43
C PHE A 167 -7.03 -10.16 -15.94
N THR A 168 -5.96 -9.76 -15.26
CA THR A 168 -6.01 -9.23 -13.90
C THR A 168 -5.78 -7.73 -13.93
N VAL A 169 -6.79 -6.96 -13.54
CA VAL A 169 -6.69 -5.51 -13.36
C VAL A 169 -7.43 -5.09 -12.10
N GLY A 170 -7.04 -3.95 -11.55
CA GLY A 170 -7.74 -3.26 -10.47
C GLY A 170 -6.99 -3.27 -9.15
N ALA A 171 -7.40 -2.35 -8.28
CA ALA A 171 -6.81 -2.19 -6.94
C ALA A 171 -7.20 -3.33 -5.97
N SER A 172 -8.08 -4.23 -6.39
CA SER A 172 -8.81 -5.15 -5.51
C SER A 172 -7.89 -6.14 -4.79
N GLY A 173 -6.83 -6.64 -5.42
CA GLY A 173 -5.81 -7.46 -4.74
C GLY A 173 -5.18 -6.74 -3.54
N ALA A 174 -4.81 -5.46 -3.71
CA ALA A 174 -4.29 -4.65 -2.61
C ALA A 174 -5.36 -4.37 -1.54
N ILE A 175 -6.61 -4.14 -1.93
CA ILE A 175 -7.73 -3.93 -1.01
C ILE A 175 -8.02 -5.17 -0.17
N PHE A 176 -7.97 -6.37 -0.75
CA PHE A 176 -8.03 -7.62 0.01
C PHE A 176 -6.86 -7.75 0.99
N GLY A 177 -5.68 -7.26 0.61
CA GLY A 177 -4.56 -7.12 1.54
C GLY A 177 -4.83 -6.16 2.69
N LEU A 178 -5.43 -4.99 2.41
CA LEU A 178 -5.87 -4.08 3.46
C LEU A 178 -6.90 -4.75 4.38
N LEU A 179 -7.83 -5.53 3.82
CA LEU A 179 -8.82 -6.26 4.60
C LEU A 179 -8.17 -7.29 5.55
N GLY A 180 -7.18 -8.04 5.06
CA GLY A 180 -6.38 -8.96 5.86
C GLY A 180 -5.64 -8.26 7.00
N ALA A 181 -4.99 -7.13 6.70
CA ALA A 181 -4.30 -6.31 7.70
C ALA A 181 -5.26 -5.70 8.72
N THR A 182 -6.47 -5.30 8.32
CA THR A 182 -7.53 -4.84 9.24
C THR A 182 -7.99 -5.95 10.17
N GLY A 183 -8.11 -7.20 9.68
CA GLY A 183 -8.36 -8.36 10.53
C GLY A 183 -7.27 -8.54 11.60
N VAL A 184 -5.99 -8.40 11.22
CA VAL A 184 -4.88 -8.41 12.18
C VAL A 184 -5.00 -7.26 13.18
N LEU A 185 -5.30 -6.04 12.71
CA LEU A 185 -5.47 -4.86 13.55
C LEU A 185 -6.55 -5.09 14.62
N PHE A 186 -7.69 -5.62 14.22
CA PHE A 186 -8.80 -5.91 15.13
C PHE A 186 -8.38 -6.98 16.14
N ARG A 187 -7.69 -8.03 15.69
CA ARG A 187 -7.19 -9.11 16.57
C ARG A 187 -6.17 -8.62 17.60
N VAL A 188 -5.27 -7.72 17.21
CA VAL A 188 -4.25 -7.10 18.10
C VAL A 188 -4.92 -6.22 19.15
N ASN A 189 -5.94 -5.45 18.75
CA ASN A 189 -6.68 -4.55 19.65
C ASN A 189 -7.85 -5.23 20.39
N ARG A 190 -8.02 -6.56 20.22
CA ARG A 190 -9.13 -7.34 20.80
C ARG A 190 -10.52 -6.79 20.43
N VAL A 191 -10.64 -6.22 19.24
CA VAL A 191 -11.92 -5.78 18.65
C VAL A 191 -12.60 -7.00 18.00
N PRO A 192 -13.92 -7.16 18.13
CA PRO A 192 -14.66 -8.25 17.48
C PRO A 192 -14.44 -8.28 15.95
N LEU A 193 -14.10 -9.44 15.39
CA LEU A 193 -13.74 -9.59 13.96
C LEU A 193 -14.96 -9.62 13.02
N GLN A 194 -16.17 -9.69 13.55
CA GLN A 194 -17.42 -9.85 12.80
C GLN A 194 -17.55 -8.84 11.65
N PRO A 195 -17.27 -7.53 11.82
CA PRO A 195 -17.36 -6.58 10.71
C PRO A 195 -16.39 -6.89 9.57
N VAL A 196 -15.16 -7.33 9.89
CA VAL A 196 -14.15 -7.71 8.90
C VAL A 196 -14.54 -9.00 8.18
N ILE A 197 -15.07 -9.98 8.92
CA ILE A 197 -15.55 -11.25 8.38
C ILE A 197 -16.72 -11.00 7.44
N VAL A 198 -17.70 -10.19 7.83
CA VAL A 198 -18.85 -9.84 6.97
C VAL A 198 -18.36 -9.16 5.69
N LEU A 199 -17.47 -8.19 5.79
CA LEU A 199 -16.92 -7.51 4.62
C LEU A 199 -16.14 -8.47 3.71
N LEU A 200 -15.37 -9.40 4.28
CA LEU A 200 -14.67 -10.44 3.54
C LEU A 200 -15.63 -11.37 2.81
N VAL A 201 -16.66 -11.87 3.50
CA VAL A 201 -17.67 -12.75 2.91
C VAL A 201 -18.39 -12.06 1.76
N VAL A 202 -18.82 -10.80 1.94
CA VAL A 202 -19.47 -10.02 0.87
C VAL A 202 -18.55 -9.88 -0.34
N ASN A 203 -17.27 -9.52 -0.14
CA ASN A 203 -16.33 -9.39 -1.25
C ASN A 203 -16.06 -10.73 -1.94
N LEU A 204 -15.96 -11.85 -1.20
CA LEU A 204 -15.80 -13.18 -1.78
C LEU A 204 -17.04 -13.61 -2.57
N VAL A 205 -18.24 -13.36 -2.06
CA VAL A 205 -19.50 -13.63 -2.79
C VAL A 205 -19.49 -12.87 -4.11
N ILE A 206 -19.19 -11.57 -4.10
CA ILE A 206 -19.08 -10.77 -5.34
C ILE A 206 -18.03 -11.37 -6.28
N THR A 207 -16.86 -11.75 -5.74
CA THR A 207 -15.74 -12.33 -6.49
C THR A 207 -16.11 -13.59 -7.25
N PHE A 208 -16.90 -14.47 -6.65
CA PHE A 208 -17.33 -15.72 -7.28
C PHE A 208 -18.65 -15.58 -8.05
N SER A 209 -19.41 -14.50 -7.84
CA SER A 209 -20.71 -14.28 -8.49
C SER A 209 -20.61 -13.48 -9.79
N LEU A 210 -19.57 -12.66 -9.97
CA LEU A 210 -19.34 -11.88 -11.18
C LEU A 210 -18.21 -12.49 -12.01
N SER A 211 -18.45 -12.70 -13.30
CA SER A 211 -17.43 -13.13 -14.25
C SER A 211 -16.37 -12.04 -14.46
N GLY A 212 -15.13 -12.44 -14.73
CA GLY A 212 -14.02 -11.51 -14.96
C GLY A 212 -13.37 -10.95 -13.70
N ILE A 213 -13.76 -11.40 -12.50
CA ILE A 213 -13.05 -11.09 -11.25
C ILE A 213 -11.98 -12.15 -10.96
N ASP A 214 -10.77 -11.70 -10.69
CA ASP A 214 -9.65 -12.57 -10.38
C ASP A 214 -9.57 -12.90 -8.88
N TRP A 215 -10.16 -14.02 -8.50
CA TRP A 215 -10.11 -14.55 -7.13
C TRP A 215 -8.68 -14.89 -6.68
N ARG A 216 -7.75 -15.18 -7.60
CA ARG A 216 -6.37 -15.57 -7.27
C ARG A 216 -5.61 -14.35 -6.77
N ALA A 217 -5.81 -13.21 -7.42
CA ALA A 217 -5.25 -11.94 -6.97
C ALA A 217 -5.79 -11.53 -5.59
N HIS A 218 -7.08 -11.77 -5.34
CA HIS A 218 -7.69 -11.49 -4.03
C HIS A 218 -7.11 -12.38 -2.94
N LEU A 219 -6.96 -13.68 -3.19
CA LEU A 219 -6.38 -14.62 -2.23
C LEU A 219 -4.93 -14.27 -1.91
N GLY A 220 -4.11 -14.00 -2.94
CA GLY A 220 -2.71 -13.64 -2.77
C GLY A 220 -2.54 -12.32 -2.02
N GLY A 221 -3.36 -11.33 -2.36
CA GLY A 221 -3.40 -10.05 -1.67
C GLY A 221 -3.81 -10.19 -0.20
N LEU A 222 -4.88 -10.93 0.09
CA LEU A 222 -5.36 -11.20 1.45
C LEU A 222 -4.29 -11.87 2.30
N ALA A 223 -3.66 -12.93 1.78
CA ALA A 223 -2.61 -13.66 2.50
C ALA A 223 -1.41 -12.75 2.79
N ALA A 224 -0.93 -12.00 1.80
CA ALA A 224 0.14 -11.03 1.96
C ALA A 224 -0.22 -9.94 2.99
N GLY A 225 -1.44 -9.43 2.94
CA GLY A 225 -1.95 -8.44 3.88
C GLY A 225 -1.98 -8.93 5.33
N VAL A 226 -2.39 -10.18 5.57
CA VAL A 226 -2.34 -10.81 6.89
C VAL A 226 -0.90 -10.95 7.37
N VAL A 227 0.01 -11.44 6.53
CA VAL A 227 1.43 -11.65 6.89
C VAL A 227 2.12 -10.31 7.18
N ILE A 228 2.01 -9.33 6.29
CA ILE A 228 2.59 -8.00 6.46
C ILE A 228 1.95 -7.29 7.66
N GLY A 229 0.62 -7.36 7.79
CA GLY A 229 -0.11 -6.81 8.94
C GLY A 229 0.39 -7.38 10.26
N ALA A 230 0.58 -8.70 10.33
CA ALA A 230 1.12 -9.37 11.51
C ALA A 230 2.56 -8.92 11.81
N GLY A 231 3.43 -8.89 10.80
CA GLY A 231 4.78 -8.37 10.93
C GLY A 231 4.82 -6.88 11.32
N MET A 232 3.82 -6.10 10.95
CA MET A 232 3.74 -4.68 11.34
C MET A 232 3.22 -4.45 12.75
N MET A 233 2.24 -5.24 13.19
CA MET A 233 1.48 -4.95 14.41
C MET A 233 1.93 -5.78 15.63
N TYR A 234 2.49 -6.97 15.41
CA TYR A 234 3.07 -7.79 16.50
C TYR A 234 4.58 -7.57 16.70
N ALA A 235 5.24 -6.78 15.85
CA ALA A 235 6.68 -6.56 15.95
C ALA A 235 7.10 -5.99 17.33
N PRO A 236 8.07 -6.63 18.02
CA PRO A 236 8.59 -6.16 19.29
C PRO A 236 9.12 -4.72 19.18
N ARG A 237 8.86 -3.88 20.19
CA ARG A 237 9.26 -2.46 20.18
C ARG A 237 10.76 -2.28 19.93
N ALA A 238 11.61 -3.15 20.49
CA ALA A 238 13.07 -3.09 20.36
C ALA A 238 13.57 -3.30 18.92
N HIS A 239 12.92 -4.16 18.13
CA HIS A 239 13.35 -4.53 16.77
C HIS A 239 12.30 -4.22 15.71
N ARG A 240 11.41 -3.27 16.01
CA ARG A 240 10.19 -3.02 15.24
C ARG A 240 10.44 -2.78 13.75
N ASN A 241 11.36 -1.86 13.45
CA ASN A 241 11.67 -1.51 12.06
C ASN A 241 12.30 -2.68 11.30
N LEU A 242 13.12 -3.49 11.98
CA LEU A 242 13.75 -4.65 11.38
C LEU A 242 12.70 -5.71 11.01
N VAL A 243 11.85 -6.10 11.96
CA VAL A 243 10.80 -7.11 11.71
C VAL A 243 9.83 -6.63 10.63
N GLN A 244 9.43 -5.36 10.68
CA GLN A 244 8.56 -4.74 9.68
C GLN A 244 9.17 -4.76 8.27
N GLY A 245 10.43 -4.34 8.17
CA GLY A 245 11.18 -4.33 6.91
C GLY A 245 11.37 -5.74 6.37
N LEU A 246 11.88 -6.66 7.20
CA LEU A 246 12.12 -8.05 6.80
C LEU A 246 10.84 -8.76 6.37
N THR A 247 9.71 -8.57 7.07
CA THR A 247 8.44 -9.19 6.67
C THR A 247 7.97 -8.68 5.31
N THR A 248 8.07 -7.36 5.07
CA THR A 248 7.67 -6.76 3.79
C THR A 248 8.58 -7.24 2.65
N VAL A 249 9.90 -7.26 2.89
CA VAL A 249 10.89 -7.75 1.91
C VAL A 249 10.70 -9.23 1.63
N ALA A 250 10.42 -10.05 2.65
CA ALA A 250 10.15 -11.48 2.47
C ALA A 250 8.93 -11.73 1.59
N VAL A 251 7.84 -10.98 1.78
CA VAL A 251 6.64 -11.09 0.93
C VAL A 251 6.94 -10.64 -0.51
N LEU A 252 7.70 -9.57 -0.70
CA LEU A 252 8.12 -9.14 -2.04
C LEU A 252 9.06 -10.15 -2.72
N ALA A 253 9.99 -10.73 -1.97
CA ALA A 253 10.89 -11.78 -2.48
C ALA A 253 10.12 -13.06 -2.85
N ALA A 254 9.15 -13.46 -2.02
CA ALA A 254 8.24 -14.56 -2.35
C ALA A 254 7.44 -14.25 -3.62
N SER A 255 6.90 -13.03 -3.74
CA SER A 255 6.17 -12.57 -4.93
C SER A 255 7.05 -12.63 -6.19
N LEU A 256 8.32 -12.20 -6.09
CA LEU A 256 9.28 -12.34 -7.18
C LEU A 256 9.52 -13.81 -7.54
N GLY A 257 9.65 -14.70 -6.56
CA GLY A 257 9.76 -16.14 -6.79
C GLY A 257 8.55 -16.71 -7.53
N LEU A 258 7.33 -16.30 -7.18
CA LEU A 258 6.11 -16.70 -7.89
C LEU A 258 6.11 -16.20 -9.34
N VAL A 259 6.55 -14.96 -9.57
CA VAL A 259 6.67 -14.39 -10.92
C VAL A 259 7.68 -15.15 -11.76
N LEU A 260 8.88 -15.42 -11.22
CA LEU A 260 9.91 -16.18 -11.93
C LEU A 260 9.45 -17.61 -12.25
N ALA A 261 8.75 -18.26 -11.31
CA ALA A 261 8.17 -19.57 -11.53
C ALA A 261 7.05 -19.55 -12.60
N GLY A 262 6.24 -18.48 -12.65
CA GLY A 262 5.25 -18.27 -13.70
C GLY A 262 5.90 -18.04 -15.06
N MET A 263 6.99 -17.28 -15.11
CA MET A 263 7.77 -17.02 -16.33
C MET A 263 8.33 -18.31 -16.93
N ALA A 264 8.85 -19.20 -16.08
CA ALA A 264 9.36 -20.51 -16.50
C ALA A 264 8.28 -21.43 -17.11
N ARG A 265 6.99 -21.12 -16.93
CA ARG A 265 5.86 -21.87 -17.50
C ARG A 265 5.32 -21.28 -18.79
N LEU A 266 5.77 -20.09 -19.20
CA LEU A 266 5.34 -19.49 -20.46
C LEU A 266 5.89 -20.32 -21.64
N PRO A 267 5.07 -20.63 -22.65
CA PRO A 267 5.58 -21.25 -23.87
C PRO A 267 6.55 -20.29 -24.56
N GLY A 268 7.77 -20.79 -24.82
CA GLY A 268 8.81 -20.08 -25.58
C GLY A 268 8.34 -19.62 -26.94
#